data_AF-A0A4S0MQC7-F1
#
_entry.id   AF-A0A4S0MQC7-F1
#
_cell.length_a   1.000
_cell.length_b   1.000
_cell.length_c   1.000
_cell.angle_alpha   90.00
_cell.angle_beta   90.00
_cell.angle_gamma   90.00
#
_symmetry.space_group_name_H-M   'P 1'
#
loop_
_entity.id
_entity.type
_entity.pdbx_description
1 polymer ?
#
loop_
_entity_poly.entity_id
_entity_poly.type
_entity_poly.pdbx_seq_one_letter_code
_entity_poly.pdbx_strand_id
1 'polypeptide(L)'
;GKVTGGTRVENGHPDAYYVHPALVEMPKQVSPVTEETFAPILYVMKYSDFDEALELHNAVGAGLSSSIFTRDLQESERFLGVDGSDCGIANVNIG
;
A
#
# COMPACT_ATOMS: atom_id res chain seq x y z
N GLY A 1 0.01 -2.16 14.84
CA GLY A 1 -0.10 -0.75 14.46
C GLY A 1 -1.27 -0.09 15.16
N LYS A 2 -1.55 1.18 14.85
CA LYS A 2 -2.78 1.86 15.27
C LYS A 2 -3.83 1.70 14.16
N VAL A 3 -5.03 1.27 14.54
CA VAL A 3 -6.13 0.99 13.60
C VAL A 3 -7.16 2.10 13.68
N THR A 4 -7.61 2.60 12.52
CA THR A 4 -8.73 3.53 12.37
C THR A 4 -9.71 2.95 11.35
N GLY A 5 -11.00 2.87 11.68
CA GLY A 5 -12.01 2.23 10.81
C GLY A 5 -12.03 0.70 10.94
N GLY A 6 -12.42 -0.01 9.88
CA GLY A 6 -12.47 -1.48 9.84
C GLY A 6 -13.69 -2.12 10.52
N THR A 7 -14.62 -1.33 11.06
CA THR A 7 -15.80 -1.85 11.77
C THR A 7 -16.91 -2.26 10.81
N ARG A 8 -17.74 -3.22 11.25
CA ARG A 8 -18.96 -3.61 10.54
C ARG A 8 -19.95 -2.45 10.51
N VAL A 9 -20.60 -2.26 9.37
CA VAL A 9 -21.73 -1.34 9.21
C VAL A 9 -23.01 -2.11 9.46
N GLU A 10 -23.81 -1.63 10.41
CA GLU A 10 -25.17 -2.13 10.62
C GLU A 10 -26.05 -1.71 9.44
N ASN A 11 -26.66 -2.68 8.77
CA ASN A 11 -27.43 -2.48 7.55
C ASN A 11 -28.81 -3.17 7.57
N GLY A 12 -29.20 -3.81 8.69
CA GLY A 12 -30.45 -4.55 8.80
C GLY A 12 -30.52 -5.88 8.04
N HIS A 13 -29.43 -6.31 7.39
CA HIS A 13 -29.32 -7.56 6.64
C HIS A 13 -28.24 -8.46 7.26
N PRO A 14 -28.61 -9.50 8.04
CA PRO A 14 -27.66 -10.27 8.84
C PRO A 14 -26.58 -10.98 8.00
N ASP A 15 -26.92 -11.35 6.76
CA ASP A 15 -26.06 -12.08 5.83
C ASP A 15 -25.30 -11.16 4.86
N ALA A 16 -25.39 -9.84 5.03
CA ALA A 16 -24.64 -8.87 4.23
C ALA A 16 -23.53 -8.21 5.06
N TYR A 17 -22.32 -8.13 4.49
CA TYR A 17 -21.10 -7.74 5.20
C TYR A 17 -20.56 -6.44 4.61
N TYR A 18 -21.07 -5.31 5.12
CA TYR A 18 -20.56 -3.98 4.79
C TYR A 18 -19.62 -3.54 5.91
N VAL A 19 -18.51 -2.90 5.55
CA VAL A 19 -17.48 -2.47 6.49
C VAL A 19 -17.02 -1.05 6.16
N HIS A 20 -16.62 -0.30 7.19
CA HIS A 20 -15.81 0.90 6.98
C HIS A 20 -14.39 0.48 6.58
N PRO A 21 -13.76 1.12 5.58
CA PRO A 21 -12.36 0.87 5.26
C PRO A 21 -11.46 1.04 6.49
N ALA A 22 -10.40 0.23 6.58
CA ALA A 22 -9.43 0.31 7.66
C ALA A 22 -8.16 1.05 7.19
N LEU A 23 -7.70 2.02 7.99
CA LEU A 23 -6.38 2.62 7.87
C LEU A 23 -5.54 2.18 9.07
N VAL A 24 -4.41 1.52 8.80
CA VAL A 24 -3.57 0.90 9.81
C VAL A 24 -2.16 1.47 9.75
N GLU A 25 -1.81 2.30 10.75
CA GLU A 25 -0.45 2.83 10.91
C GLU A 25 0.46 1.74 11.47
N MET A 26 1.42 1.25 10.68
CA MET A 26 2.34 0.17 11.06
C MET A 26 3.76 0.72 11.27
N PRO A 27 4.48 0.27 12.32
CA PRO A 27 5.84 0.73 12.55
C PRO A 27 6.87 0.11 11.59
N LYS A 28 6.50 -0.98 10.89
CA LYS A 28 7.34 -1.73 9.95
C LYS A 28 6.49 -2.63 9.05
N GLN A 29 7.05 -3.03 7.91
CA GLN A 29 6.46 -3.99 6.98
C GLN A 29 6.67 -5.41 7.48
N VAL A 30 5.69 -5.93 8.22
CA VAL A 30 5.65 -7.31 8.71
C VAL A 30 4.23 -7.85 8.59
N SER A 31 4.06 -9.17 8.63
CA SER A 31 2.72 -9.80 8.63
C SER A 31 1.80 -9.08 9.65
N PRO A 32 0.58 -8.66 9.23
CA PRO A 32 -0.12 -9.06 7.99
C PRO A 32 0.19 -8.22 6.74
N VAL A 33 1.01 -7.18 6.79
CA VAL A 33 1.23 -6.22 5.67
C VAL A 33 1.72 -6.90 4.39
N THR A 34 2.52 -7.96 4.51
CA THR A 34 3.14 -8.68 3.39
C THR A 34 2.24 -9.72 2.74
N GLU A 35 1.04 -9.94 3.29
CA GLU A 35 0.08 -10.93 2.81
C GLU A 35 -1.19 -10.22 2.32
N GLU A 36 -1.59 -10.49 1.09
CA GLU A 36 -2.80 -9.92 0.54
C GLU A 36 -4.03 -10.39 1.33
N THR A 37 -4.72 -9.44 1.95
CA THR A 37 -6.06 -9.65 2.49
C THR A 37 -7.05 -8.98 1.56
N PHE A 38 -7.96 -9.75 0.97
CA PHE A 38 -8.95 -9.25 0.01
C PHE A 38 -10.10 -8.48 0.70
N ALA A 39 -9.75 -7.37 1.36
CA ALA A 39 -10.61 -6.49 2.14
C ALA A 39 -10.10 -5.03 2.04
N PRO A 40 -10.93 -4.01 2.32
CA PRO A 40 -10.53 -2.61 2.19
C PRO A 40 -9.64 -2.16 3.37
N ILE A 41 -8.37 -2.55 3.33
CA ILE A 41 -7.36 -2.25 4.35
C ILE A 41 -6.19 -1.52 3.71
N LEU A 42 -5.86 -0.33 4.20
CA LEU A 42 -4.68 0.43 3.83
C LEU A 42 -3.67 0.41 4.98
N TYR A 43 -2.51 -0.20 4.75
CA TYR A 43 -1.38 -0.11 5.66
C TYR A 43 -0.55 1.13 5.36
N VAL A 44 -0.22 1.91 6.38
CA VAL A 44 0.57 3.14 6.27
C VAL A 44 1.85 2.98 7.06
N MET A 45 2.98 3.19 6.39
CA MET A 45 4.32 3.10 6.96
C MET A 45 5.11 4.36 6.58
N LYS A 46 6.03 4.77 7.44
CA LYS A 46 6.91 5.91 7.18
C LYS A 46 8.25 5.41 6.66
N TYR A 47 8.85 6.17 5.77
CA TYR A 47 10.24 6.03 5.35
C TYR A 47 10.94 7.38 5.47
N SER A 48 12.27 7.41 5.38
CA SER A 48 13.05 8.65 5.30
C SER A 48 14.10 8.63 4.21
N ASP A 49 14.41 7.44 3.68
CA ASP A 49 15.28 7.23 2.54
C ASP A 49 14.49 6.56 1.40
N PHE A 50 14.64 7.08 0.19
CA PHE A 50 13.87 6.62 -0.97
C PHE A 50 14.28 5.22 -1.41
N ASP A 51 15.53 4.83 -1.21
CA ASP A 51 16.04 3.52 -1.61
C ASP A 51 15.47 2.45 -0.68
N GLU A 52 15.44 2.72 0.62
CA GLU A 52 14.75 1.90 1.61
C GLU A 52 13.25 1.75 1.27
N ALA A 53 12.60 2.82 0.81
CA ALA A 53 11.19 2.77 0.40
C ALA A 53 10.96 1.86 -0.81
N LEU A 54 11.86 1.91 -1.80
CA LEU A 54 11.84 1.02 -2.98
C LEU A 54 12.11 -0.44 -2.60
N GLU A 55 13.07 -0.69 -1.70
CA GLU A 55 13.35 -2.04 -1.19
C GLU A 55 12.11 -2.62 -0.48
N LEU A 56 11.45 -1.83 0.38
CA LEU A 56 10.22 -2.24 1.05
C LEU A 56 9.07 -2.46 0.07
N HIS A 57 8.90 -1.56 -0.91
CA HIS A 57 7.89 -1.67 -1.96
C HIS A 57 8.01 -3.00 -2.72
N ASN A 58 9.23 -3.40 -3.10
CA ASN A 58 9.51 -4.65 -3.83
C ASN A 58 9.64 -5.90 -2.91
N ALA A 59 9.60 -5.76 -1.58
CA ALA A 59 9.82 -6.88 -0.65
C ALA A 59 8.60 -7.80 -0.44
N VAL A 60 7.49 -7.57 -1.15
CA VAL A 60 6.27 -8.39 -1.06
C VAL A 60 6.22 -9.43 -2.18
N GLY A 61 5.47 -10.52 -1.99
CA GLY A 61 5.34 -11.56 -3.00
C GLY A 61 4.45 -11.19 -4.20
N ALA A 62 3.75 -10.06 -4.15
CA ALA A 62 2.86 -9.57 -5.20
C ALA A 62 3.55 -8.51 -6.07
N GLY A 63 3.14 -8.36 -7.34
CA GLY A 63 3.77 -7.43 -8.29
C GLY A 63 2.84 -6.89 -9.37
N LEU A 64 1.58 -6.60 -9.03
CA LEU A 64 0.56 -6.22 -10.02
C LEU A 64 0.72 -4.77 -10.50
N SER A 65 0.61 -3.81 -9.58
CA SER A 65 0.56 -2.37 -9.89
C SER A 65 1.16 -1.56 -8.76
N SER A 66 1.84 -0.47 -9.11
CA SER A 66 2.45 0.47 -8.18
C SER A 66 2.28 1.92 -8.65
N SER A 67 2.46 2.87 -7.74
CA SER A 67 2.46 4.29 -8.04
C SER A 67 3.31 5.08 -7.07
N ILE A 68 4.05 6.06 -7.58
CA ILE A 68 4.72 7.09 -6.80
C ILE A 68 4.00 8.43 -6.94
N PHE A 69 3.80 9.12 -5.82
CA PHE A 69 3.32 10.50 -5.80
C PHE A 69 4.47 11.42 -5.38
N THR A 70 5.08 12.09 -6.36
CA THR A 70 6.22 12.98 -6.15
C THR A 70 6.21 14.14 -7.14
N ARG A 71 6.88 15.23 -6.76
CA ARG A 71 7.21 16.35 -7.66
C ARG A 71 8.65 16.32 -8.13
N ASP A 72 9.46 15.42 -7.58
CA ASP A 72 10.85 15.24 -7.99
C ASP A 72 10.90 14.38 -9.25
N LEU A 73 11.47 14.93 -10.33
CA LEU A 73 11.62 14.23 -11.60
C LEU A 73 12.62 13.07 -11.47
N GLN A 74 13.66 13.20 -10.66
CA GLN A 74 14.65 12.15 -10.46
C GLN A 74 14.04 10.95 -9.73
N GLU A 75 13.22 11.18 -8.70
CA GLU A 75 12.48 10.09 -8.04
C GLU A 75 11.46 9.44 -8.98
N SER A 76 10.76 10.25 -9.79
CA SER A 76 9.79 9.75 -10.77
C SER A 76 10.44 8.82 -11.79
N GLU A 77 11.52 9.27 -12.44
CA GLU A 77 12.24 8.48 -13.44
C GLU A 77 12.92 7.26 -12.80
N ARG A 78 13.47 7.41 -11.58
CA ARG A 78 14.08 6.29 -10.85
C ARG A 78 13.05 5.21 -10.51
N PHE A 79 11.85 5.59 -10.09
CA PHE A 79 10.77 4.65 -9.80
C PHE A 79 10.32 3.86 -11.03
N LEU A 80 10.33 4.47 -12.22
CA LEU A 80 10.01 3.83 -13.50
C LEU A 80 11.22 3.11 -14.14
N GLY A 81 12.42 3.32 -13.61
CA GLY A 81 13.67 2.76 -14.13
C GLY A 81 13.83 1.27 -13.85
N VAL A 82 14.89 0.68 -14.39
CA VAL A 82 15.20 -0.76 -14.27
C VAL A 82 15.45 -1.21 -12.83
N ASP A 83 15.91 -0.30 -11.97
CA ASP A 83 16.17 -0.54 -10.54
C ASP A 83 15.05 0.05 -9.65
N GLY A 84 13.89 0.36 -10.25
CA GLY A 84 12.74 0.98 -9.60
C GLY A 84 11.70 -0.03 -9.11
N SER A 85 10.42 0.26 -9.36
CA SER A 85 9.33 -0.65 -9.05
C SER A 85 9.42 -1.95 -9.85
N ASP A 86 9.22 -3.09 -9.19
CA ASP A 86 9.19 -4.42 -9.82
C ASP A 86 7.81 -4.85 -10.37
N CYS A 87 6.79 -4.00 -10.20
CA CYS A 87 5.43 -4.29 -10.63
C CYS A 87 5.25 -4.22 -12.16
N GLY A 88 4.28 -5.00 -12.68
CA GLY A 88 3.94 -4.99 -14.11
C GLY A 88 3.35 -3.67 -14.63
N ILE A 89 2.76 -2.88 -13.74
CA ILE A 89 2.30 -1.51 -14.01
C ILE A 89 2.96 -0.59 -12.99
N ALA A 90 3.65 0.45 -13.44
CA ALA A 90 4.25 1.47 -12.59
C ALA A 90 3.80 2.87 -13.05
N ASN A 91 3.24 3.64 -12.13
CA ASN A 91 2.61 4.93 -12.40
C ASN A 91 3.29 6.10 -11.67
N VAL A 92 3.09 7.32 -12.17
CA VAL A 92 3.51 8.56 -11.52
C VAL A 92 2.32 9.50 -11.39
N ASN A 93 2.03 9.93 -10.16
CA ASN A 93 0.99 10.92 -9.83
C ASN A 93 -0.44 10.54 -10.28
N ILE A 94 -0.75 9.24 -10.31
CA ILE A 94 -2.10 8.71 -10.54
C ILE A 94 -2.34 7.51 -9.62
N GLY A 95 -3.56 7.39 -9.10
CA GLY A 95 -4.01 6.31 -8.22
C GLY A 95 -5.43 5.87 -8.54
#